data_AF-A0A0K0G733-F1
#
_entry.id   AF-A0A0K0G733-F1
#
_cell.length_a   1.000
_cell.length_b   1.000
_cell.length_c   1.000
_cell.angle_alpha   90.00
_cell.angle_beta   90.00
_cell.angle_gamma   90.00
#
_symmetry.space_group_name_H-M   'P 1'
#
loop_
_entity.id
_entity.type
_entity.pdbx_description
1 polymer ?
#
loop_
_entity_poly.entity_id
_entity_poly.type
_entity_poly.pdbx_seq_one_letter_code
_entity_poly.pdbx_strand_id
1 'polypeptide(L)'
;MATLPQLTLDFNRQIKLSNDGGSLSSDTGEFIFKEFDRKIGFLKTIAEYLHLNDERKYHYHSNEELLRQKIYQIIAGYAEDDDADQLTQDPVFTKVIETDALASQPSLSRFYTRFDKESIEQLNQANQALLDKVHEFRKSKALIIDLDSTHADTYGKQESAAYNTHYGTVGFHPLVAFDGITRDFLKAQLRPGNVYTSNGVVDFVEPLITHYNEEFPETIPFLRADSGFAVPALYDLCERESVYYVIRLKSNAVLQRMADELHPATAPSDATKSEHYYEEIDYQAKSWFKSRRIIIQSVRPAGELFFTHSFFVTNLVDAFTPKDIVHTYQKRGTMETFIDEAKNGFYLDKMNSHSFQVNEAKMMLSLLAYNLTNWLRTLCFPEGQKTMQIDTIRTRIIKVASKLVKSGRSLYFKLSSSFVYQKFFWKVLQRIQALKLE
;
A
#
# COMPACT_ATOMS: atom_id res chain seq x y z
N MET A 1 27.54 29.48 -14.33
CA MET A 1 28.34 28.24 -14.24
C MET A 1 28.54 27.95 -12.77
N ALA A 2 27.77 27.03 -12.19
CA ALA A 2 28.10 26.51 -10.88
C ALA A 2 29.37 25.67 -11.04
N THR A 3 30.45 26.02 -10.33
CA THR A 3 31.66 25.21 -10.26
C THR A 3 31.29 23.88 -9.64
N LEU A 4 31.24 22.81 -10.44
CA LEU A 4 31.04 21.46 -9.93
C LEU A 4 32.21 21.12 -9.00
N PRO A 5 31.94 20.61 -7.78
CA PRO A 5 33.01 20.29 -6.85
C PRO A 5 33.86 19.15 -7.41
N GLN A 6 35.17 19.39 -7.54
CA GLN A 6 36.15 18.33 -7.71
C GLN A 6 37.01 18.29 -6.45
N LEU A 7 36.80 17.27 -5.61
CA LEU A 7 37.49 17.13 -4.32
C LEU A 7 38.45 15.95 -4.35
N THR A 8 39.62 16.13 -3.76
CA THR A 8 40.62 15.07 -3.59
C THR A 8 40.46 14.46 -2.20
N LEU A 9 40.50 13.14 -2.09
CA LEU A 9 40.28 12.45 -0.81
C LEU A 9 41.55 12.42 0.03
N ASP A 10 41.42 12.67 1.34
CA ASP A 10 42.56 12.74 2.25
C ASP A 10 43.22 11.37 2.48
N PHE A 11 42.43 10.29 2.56
CA PHE A 11 42.97 8.93 2.77
C PHE A 11 43.77 8.42 1.57
N ASN A 12 43.49 8.95 0.37
CA ASN A 12 44.23 8.64 -0.85
C ASN A 12 44.11 9.79 -1.85
N ARG A 13 45.17 10.61 -1.91
CA ARG A 13 45.23 11.79 -2.79
C ARG A 13 45.19 11.48 -4.30
N GLN A 14 45.31 10.21 -4.69
CA GLN A 14 45.11 9.79 -6.08
C GLN A 14 43.62 9.73 -6.47
N ILE A 15 42.71 9.67 -5.49
CA ILE A 15 41.27 9.59 -5.72
C ILE A 15 40.67 10.99 -5.72
N LYS A 16 39.97 11.33 -6.81
CA LYS A 16 39.25 12.58 -6.99
C LYS A 16 37.78 12.28 -7.29
N LEU A 17 36.87 12.98 -6.61
CA LEU A 17 35.43 12.87 -6.82
C LEU A 17 34.92 14.11 -7.54
N SER A 18 34.09 13.91 -8.56
CA SER A 18 33.39 14.97 -9.31
C SER A 18 32.02 14.46 -9.78
N ASN A 19 31.11 15.40 -10.04
CA ASN A 19 29.74 15.12 -10.48
C ASN A 19 29.50 15.49 -11.96
N ASP A 20 30.55 15.49 -12.78
CA ASP A 20 30.55 15.87 -14.20
C ASP A 20 30.71 14.66 -15.14
N GLY A 21 30.41 13.45 -14.65
CA GLY A 21 30.59 12.18 -15.38
C GLY A 21 29.75 12.02 -16.66
N GLY A 22 28.94 13.01 -17.04
CA GLY A 22 28.20 13.07 -18.28
C GLY A 22 26.93 12.21 -18.27
N SER A 23 26.68 11.47 -19.35
CA SER A 23 25.45 10.69 -19.56
C SER A 23 25.43 9.37 -18.76
N LEU A 24 25.52 9.49 -17.43
CA LEU A 24 25.40 8.41 -16.46
C LEU A 24 24.04 8.51 -15.76
N SER A 25 23.51 7.37 -15.33
CA SER A 25 22.35 7.31 -14.42
C SER A 25 22.56 6.21 -13.39
N SER A 26 22.02 6.41 -12.19
CA SER A 26 21.92 5.39 -11.16
C SER A 26 20.63 4.57 -11.22
N ASP A 27 19.68 4.92 -12.08
CA ASP A 27 18.29 4.44 -11.99
C ASP A 27 17.89 3.50 -13.12
N THR A 28 18.87 2.78 -13.70
CA THR A 28 18.66 1.94 -14.89
C THR A 28 17.55 0.90 -14.73
N GLY A 29 17.25 0.46 -13.51
CA GLY A 29 16.14 -0.47 -13.30
C GLY A 29 14.75 0.12 -13.48
N GLU A 30 14.60 1.43 -13.65
CA GLU A 30 13.33 2.03 -14.10
C GLU A 30 12.89 1.48 -15.46
N PHE A 31 13.80 0.97 -16.30
CA PHE A 31 13.41 0.25 -17.53
C PHE A 31 12.65 -1.04 -17.25
N ILE A 32 12.90 -1.71 -16.11
CA ILE A 32 12.13 -2.89 -15.69
C ILE A 32 10.69 -2.50 -15.38
N PHE A 33 10.50 -1.40 -14.64
CA PHE A 33 9.19 -0.85 -14.34
C PHE A 33 8.48 -0.36 -15.60
N LYS A 34 9.18 0.31 -16.52
CA LYS A 34 8.62 0.75 -17.80
C LYS A 34 8.15 -0.40 -18.68
N GLU A 35 8.94 -1.46 -18.77
CA GLU A 35 8.55 -2.66 -19.52
C GLU A 35 7.31 -3.31 -18.89
N PHE A 36 7.25 -3.38 -17.56
CA PHE A 36 6.12 -3.97 -16.84
C PHE A 36 4.85 -3.12 -16.90
N ASP A 37 4.96 -1.80 -16.70
CA ASP A 37 3.89 -0.81 -16.90
C ASP A 37 3.23 -1.00 -18.28
N ARG A 38 4.04 -1.07 -19.34
CA ARG A 38 3.53 -1.32 -20.70
C ARG A 38 2.85 -2.67 -20.84
N LYS A 39 3.36 -3.72 -20.18
CA LYS A 39 2.80 -5.08 -20.24
C LYS A 39 1.42 -5.18 -19.61
N ILE A 40 1.18 -4.45 -18.51
CA ILE A 40 -0.10 -4.49 -17.80
C ILE A 40 -1.03 -3.32 -18.20
N GLY A 41 -0.54 -2.40 -19.04
CA GLY A 41 -1.26 -1.20 -19.44
C GLY A 41 -1.49 -0.22 -18.29
N PHE A 42 -0.58 -0.14 -17.33
CA PHE A 42 -0.79 0.54 -16.04
C PHE A 42 -1.13 2.02 -16.22
N LEU A 43 -0.22 2.80 -16.80
CA LEU A 43 -0.46 4.24 -17.01
C LEU A 43 -1.54 4.51 -18.05
N LYS A 44 -1.69 3.62 -19.03
CA LYS A 44 -2.76 3.73 -20.04
C LYS A 44 -4.12 3.67 -19.35
N THR A 45 -4.33 2.71 -18.45
CA THR A 45 -5.57 2.62 -17.67
C THR A 45 -5.75 3.83 -16.77
N ILE A 46 -4.72 4.33 -16.09
CA ILE A 46 -4.92 5.55 -15.29
C ILE A 46 -5.33 6.74 -16.16
N ALA A 47 -4.75 6.90 -17.34
CA ALA A 47 -5.11 7.97 -18.28
C ALA A 47 -6.53 7.84 -18.87
N GLU A 48 -7.08 6.62 -18.94
CA GLU A 48 -8.47 6.38 -19.40
C GLU A 48 -9.51 6.90 -18.41
N TYR A 49 -9.21 6.90 -17.11
CA TYR A 49 -10.13 7.35 -16.05
C TYR A 49 -9.85 8.77 -15.57
N LEU A 50 -8.57 9.17 -15.50
CA LEU A 50 -8.17 10.41 -14.85
C LEU A 50 -8.40 11.64 -15.74
N HIS A 51 -9.33 12.48 -15.34
CA HIS A 51 -9.60 13.79 -15.92
C HIS A 51 -9.24 14.88 -14.90
N LEU A 52 -8.26 15.71 -15.25
CA LEU A 52 -7.79 16.80 -14.39
C LEU A 52 -8.32 18.15 -14.86
N ASN A 53 -8.56 19.04 -13.90
CA ASN A 53 -8.88 20.43 -14.16
C ASN A 53 -7.65 21.17 -14.67
N ASP A 54 -7.42 21.10 -15.97
CA ASP A 54 -6.24 21.67 -16.62
C ASP A 54 -6.63 22.83 -17.55
N GLU A 55 -6.48 24.05 -17.04
CA GLU A 55 -6.75 25.28 -17.80
C GLU A 55 -5.58 25.70 -18.70
N ARG A 56 -4.47 24.94 -18.74
CA ARG A 56 -3.29 25.30 -19.52
C ARG A 56 -3.57 25.20 -21.01
N LYS A 57 -3.51 26.34 -21.70
CA LYS A 57 -3.59 26.39 -23.18
C LYS A 57 -2.36 25.79 -23.86
N TYR A 58 -1.19 25.95 -23.26
CA TYR A 58 0.08 25.43 -23.74
C TYR A 58 0.85 24.83 -22.57
N HIS A 59 1.44 23.66 -22.77
CA HIS A 59 2.25 23.00 -21.76
C HIS A 59 3.45 22.31 -22.41
N TYR A 60 4.57 22.29 -21.68
CA TYR A 60 5.74 21.50 -22.04
C TYR A 60 5.59 20.04 -21.62
N HIS A 61 4.91 19.79 -20.49
CA HIS A 61 4.64 18.46 -19.96
C HIS A 61 3.13 18.24 -19.84
N SER A 62 2.66 17.14 -20.42
CA SER A 62 1.29 16.65 -20.29
C SER A 62 1.03 16.17 -18.85
N ASN A 63 -0.24 16.03 -18.47
CA ASN A 63 -0.58 15.47 -17.16
C ASN A 63 -0.16 14.02 -17.02
N GLU A 64 -0.20 13.25 -18.10
CA GLU A 64 0.28 11.86 -18.12
C GLU A 64 1.78 11.76 -17.86
N GLU A 65 2.59 12.66 -18.47
CA GLU A 65 4.03 12.72 -18.23
C GLU A 65 4.36 13.10 -16.77
N LEU A 66 3.63 14.07 -16.21
CA LEU A 66 3.81 14.51 -14.82
C LEU A 66 3.42 13.41 -13.83
N LEU A 67 2.30 12.73 -14.07
CA LEU A 67 1.85 11.58 -13.27
C LEU A 67 2.89 10.45 -13.32
N ARG A 68 3.30 10.06 -14.53
CA ARG A 68 4.31 9.02 -14.76
C ARG A 68 5.62 9.35 -14.06
N GLN A 69 6.09 10.59 -14.20
CA GLN A 69 7.31 11.06 -13.57
C GLN A 69 7.24 10.87 -12.06
N LYS A 70 6.15 11.31 -11.44
CA LYS A 70 6.04 11.24 -9.98
C LYS A 70 5.90 9.81 -9.47
N ILE A 71 5.13 8.94 -10.14
CA ILE A 71 5.02 7.53 -9.76
C ILE A 71 6.39 6.85 -9.80
N TYR A 72 7.17 7.07 -10.87
CA TYR A 72 8.48 6.43 -11.03
C TYR A 72 9.51 7.02 -10.06
N GLN A 73 9.43 8.31 -9.75
CA GLN A 73 10.24 8.92 -8.69
C GLN A 73 9.94 8.32 -7.31
N ILE A 74 8.67 8.13 -6.97
CA ILE A 74 8.26 7.45 -5.72
C ILE A 74 8.86 6.02 -5.69
N ILE A 75 8.73 5.25 -6.77
CA ILE A 75 9.29 3.89 -6.86
C ILE A 75 10.81 3.91 -6.69
N ALA A 76 11.52 4.85 -7.33
CA ALA A 76 12.95 5.01 -7.22
C ALA A 76 13.46 5.49 -5.85
N GLY A 77 12.58 5.98 -4.98
CA GLY A 77 12.91 6.47 -3.64
C GLY A 77 13.21 7.97 -3.56
N TYR A 78 12.71 8.76 -4.52
CA TYR A 78 12.79 10.21 -4.55
C TYR A 78 11.49 10.80 -4.02
N ALA A 79 11.43 11.00 -2.70
CA ALA A 79 10.24 11.43 -1.99
C ALA A 79 9.94 12.92 -2.21
N GLU A 80 10.98 13.74 -2.14
CA GLU A 80 10.88 15.18 -2.10
C GLU A 80 10.65 15.72 -3.52
N ASP A 81 9.80 16.74 -3.64
CA ASP A 81 9.52 17.32 -4.95
C ASP A 81 10.78 18.02 -5.52
N ASP A 82 11.70 18.48 -4.65
CA ASP A 82 12.98 19.11 -5.02
C ASP A 82 13.95 18.14 -5.72
N ASP A 83 13.83 16.82 -5.49
CA ASP A 83 14.64 15.80 -6.17
C ASP A 83 14.43 15.86 -7.69
N ALA A 84 13.25 16.30 -8.14
CA ALA A 84 12.92 16.43 -9.55
C ALA A 84 13.86 17.40 -10.30
N ASP A 85 14.34 18.45 -9.64
CA ASP A 85 15.24 19.42 -10.27
C ASP A 85 16.57 18.77 -10.64
N GLN A 86 17.10 17.86 -9.80
CA GLN A 86 18.34 17.12 -10.08
C GLN A 86 18.16 16.08 -11.19
N LEU A 87 16.95 15.51 -11.31
CA LEU A 87 16.64 14.46 -12.28
C LEU A 87 16.22 14.97 -13.67
N THR A 88 16.11 16.30 -13.84
CA THR A 88 15.67 16.97 -15.08
C THR A 88 16.33 16.39 -16.36
N GLN A 89 17.62 16.06 -16.28
CA GLN A 89 18.43 15.60 -17.41
C GLN A 89 18.90 14.14 -17.25
N ASP A 90 18.35 13.39 -16.30
CA ASP A 90 18.75 11.99 -16.10
C ASP A 90 18.42 11.17 -17.38
N PRO A 91 19.41 10.45 -17.95
CA PRO A 91 19.25 9.80 -19.24
C PRO A 91 18.31 8.59 -19.19
N VAL A 92 18.05 8.01 -18.02
CA VAL A 92 17.09 6.90 -17.88
C VAL A 92 15.68 7.46 -17.71
N PHE A 93 15.49 8.40 -16.79
CA PHE A 93 14.18 9.02 -16.57
C PHE A 93 13.64 9.69 -17.83
N THR A 94 14.45 10.45 -18.56
CA THR A 94 14.00 11.05 -19.84
C THR A 94 13.46 10.00 -20.83
N LYS A 95 13.98 8.76 -20.80
CA LYS A 95 13.51 7.67 -21.69
C LYS A 95 12.32 6.90 -21.15
N VAL A 96 12.23 6.63 -19.85
CA VAL A 96 11.07 5.94 -19.28
C VAL A 96 9.84 6.86 -19.24
N ILE A 97 10.05 8.17 -19.07
CA ILE A 97 9.00 9.19 -19.12
C ILE A 97 8.62 9.52 -20.57
N GLU A 98 9.54 9.35 -21.52
CA GLU A 98 9.39 9.64 -22.96
C GLU A 98 9.37 11.14 -23.28
N THR A 99 10.21 11.91 -22.56
CA THR A 99 10.36 13.36 -22.72
C THR A 99 11.84 13.74 -22.85
N ASP A 100 12.12 14.92 -23.40
CA ASP A 100 13.51 15.40 -23.56
C ASP A 100 14.10 15.93 -22.24
N ALA A 101 13.26 16.40 -21.32
CA ALA A 101 13.65 16.87 -19.99
C ALA A 101 12.51 16.60 -19.01
N LEU A 102 12.82 16.22 -17.78
CA LEU A 102 11.81 16.04 -16.74
C LEU A 102 11.26 17.38 -16.24
N ALA A 103 10.04 17.36 -15.71
CA ALA A 103 9.43 18.51 -15.10
C ALA A 103 10.15 18.88 -13.79
N SER A 104 10.33 20.18 -13.57
CA SER A 104 10.90 20.73 -12.34
C SER A 104 9.96 20.65 -11.15
N GLN A 105 10.50 20.88 -9.95
CA GLN A 105 9.74 20.91 -8.71
C GLN A 105 8.51 21.84 -8.76
N PRO A 106 8.60 23.09 -9.24
CA PRO A 106 7.42 23.97 -9.30
C PRO A 106 6.36 23.48 -10.27
N SER A 107 6.76 22.69 -11.28
CA SER A 107 5.84 22.13 -12.26
C SER A 107 5.03 20.97 -11.65
N LEU A 108 5.68 20.11 -10.86
CA LEU A 108 5.01 19.06 -10.09
C LEU A 108 4.11 19.63 -8.99
N SER A 109 4.53 20.70 -8.30
CA SER A 109 3.68 21.37 -7.31
C SER A 109 2.36 21.88 -7.92
N ARG A 110 2.42 22.51 -9.11
CA ARG A 110 1.22 22.96 -9.85
C ARG A 110 0.42 21.83 -10.48
N PHE A 111 1.02 20.66 -10.69
CA PHE A 111 0.31 19.48 -11.18
C PHE A 111 -0.69 19.00 -10.12
N TYR A 112 -0.26 18.92 -8.87
CA TYR A 112 -1.12 18.47 -7.77
C TYR A 112 -2.33 19.37 -7.52
N THR A 113 -2.24 20.67 -7.82
CA THR A 113 -3.38 21.59 -7.64
C THR A 113 -4.50 21.39 -8.66
N ARG A 114 -4.30 20.53 -9.66
CA ARG A 114 -5.31 20.20 -10.68
C ARG A 114 -6.24 19.06 -10.26
N PHE A 115 -5.92 18.38 -9.16
CA PHE A 115 -6.75 17.34 -8.59
C PHE A 115 -7.85 17.97 -7.74
N ASP A 116 -9.06 17.46 -7.93
CA ASP A 116 -10.23 17.70 -7.11
C ASP A 116 -10.82 16.38 -6.61
N LYS A 117 -11.94 16.46 -5.88
CA LYS A 117 -12.62 15.28 -5.33
C LYS A 117 -13.03 14.27 -6.41
N GLU A 118 -13.45 14.72 -7.60
CA GLU A 118 -13.85 13.84 -8.69
C GLU A 118 -12.64 13.08 -9.25
N SER A 119 -11.52 13.78 -9.46
CA SER A 119 -10.27 13.14 -9.92
C SER A 119 -9.72 12.11 -8.92
N ILE A 120 -9.94 12.28 -7.61
CA ILE A 120 -9.58 11.26 -6.60
C ILE A 120 -10.46 10.01 -6.73
N GLU A 121 -11.75 10.18 -6.98
CA GLU A 121 -12.64 9.05 -7.24
C GLU A 121 -12.24 8.34 -8.54
N GLN A 122 -11.90 9.08 -9.59
CA GLN A 122 -11.35 8.52 -10.83
C GLN A 122 -10.04 7.76 -10.61
N LEU A 123 -9.15 8.21 -9.70
CA LEU A 123 -7.96 7.44 -9.32
C LEU A 123 -8.32 6.14 -8.60
N ASN A 124 -9.34 6.14 -7.73
CA ASN A 124 -9.84 4.91 -7.10
C ASN A 124 -10.42 3.95 -8.14
N GLN A 125 -11.18 4.45 -9.11
CA GLN A 125 -11.71 3.65 -10.23
C GLN A 125 -10.59 3.09 -11.11
N ALA A 126 -9.58 3.89 -11.44
CA ALA A 126 -8.40 3.44 -12.16
C ALA A 126 -7.67 2.33 -11.40
N ASN A 127 -7.51 2.50 -10.09
CA ASN A 127 -6.91 1.47 -9.23
C ASN A 127 -7.73 0.18 -9.24
N GLN A 128 -9.06 0.27 -9.13
CA GLN A 128 -9.95 -0.89 -9.21
C GLN A 128 -9.81 -1.61 -10.55
N ALA A 129 -9.85 -0.89 -11.68
CA ALA A 129 -9.70 -1.50 -13.01
C ALA A 129 -8.34 -2.20 -13.19
N LEU A 130 -7.28 -1.69 -12.56
CA LEU A 130 -5.98 -2.35 -12.56
C LEU A 130 -5.94 -3.59 -11.66
N LEU A 131 -6.58 -3.52 -10.49
CA LEU A 131 -6.75 -4.67 -9.60
C LEU A 131 -7.52 -5.78 -10.30
N ASP A 132 -8.59 -5.46 -11.02
CA ASP A 132 -9.43 -6.42 -11.75
C ASP A 132 -8.60 -7.22 -12.76
N LYS A 133 -7.78 -6.54 -13.57
CA LYS A 133 -6.87 -7.20 -14.54
C LYS A 133 -5.94 -8.19 -13.87
N VAL A 134 -5.35 -7.80 -12.74
CA VAL A 134 -4.40 -8.66 -12.02
C VAL A 134 -5.13 -9.80 -11.28
N HIS A 135 -6.31 -9.53 -10.74
CA HIS A 135 -7.16 -10.50 -10.05
C HIS A 135 -7.62 -11.59 -11.03
N GLU A 136 -8.11 -11.19 -12.20
CA GLU A 136 -8.52 -12.10 -13.28
C GLU A 136 -7.34 -12.96 -13.74
N PHE A 137 -6.17 -12.35 -13.97
CA PHE A 137 -4.96 -13.09 -14.34
C PHE A 137 -4.55 -14.12 -13.29
N ARG A 138 -4.65 -13.79 -12.00
CA ARG A 138 -4.35 -14.70 -10.89
C ARG A 138 -5.43 -15.79 -10.70
N LYS A 139 -6.65 -15.56 -11.19
CA LYS A 139 -7.83 -16.42 -10.94
C LYS A 139 -8.05 -16.66 -9.45
N SER A 140 -7.85 -15.61 -8.67
CA SER A 140 -7.94 -15.64 -7.21
C SER A 140 -9.32 -16.15 -6.79
N LYS A 141 -9.35 -17.10 -5.84
CA LYS A 141 -10.61 -17.71 -5.36
C LYS A 141 -11.16 -17.06 -4.10
N ALA A 142 -10.37 -16.23 -3.45
CA ALA A 142 -10.75 -15.49 -2.26
C ALA A 142 -10.13 -14.10 -2.30
N LEU A 143 -10.84 -13.14 -1.71
CA LEU A 143 -10.38 -11.78 -1.47
C LEU A 143 -10.45 -11.54 0.03
N ILE A 144 -9.31 -11.30 0.68
CA ILE A 144 -9.30 -11.00 2.11
C ILE A 144 -9.15 -9.50 2.31
N ILE A 145 -10.26 -8.79 2.46
CA ILE A 145 -10.29 -7.35 2.73
C ILE A 145 -9.88 -7.10 4.18
N ASP A 146 -8.60 -6.78 4.38
CA ASP A 146 -8.12 -6.28 5.66
C ASP A 146 -8.35 -4.77 5.73
N LEU A 147 -9.14 -4.34 6.72
CA LEU A 147 -9.40 -2.93 7.01
C LEU A 147 -8.56 -2.44 8.18
N ASP A 148 -7.97 -1.25 8.00
CA ASP A 148 -7.27 -0.53 9.05
C ASP A 148 -7.34 0.97 8.83
N SER A 149 -7.07 1.71 9.89
CA SER A 149 -6.80 3.14 9.81
C SER A 149 -5.40 3.42 10.31
N THR A 150 -4.71 4.34 9.67
CA THR A 150 -3.36 4.71 10.08
C THR A 150 -3.24 6.20 10.33
N HIS A 151 -2.20 6.62 11.04
CA HIS A 151 -1.91 8.02 11.28
C HIS A 151 -0.93 8.59 10.25
N ALA A 152 -1.15 9.82 9.81
CA ALA A 152 -0.19 10.57 9.02
C ALA A 152 0.06 11.93 9.70
N ASP A 153 1.25 12.10 10.27
CA ASP A 153 1.62 13.33 10.97
C ASP A 153 1.59 14.52 10.02
N THR A 154 1.09 15.64 10.52
CA THR A 154 1.11 16.92 9.79
C THR A 154 1.91 17.94 10.57
N TYR A 155 2.61 18.81 9.84
CA TYR A 155 3.44 19.86 10.42
C TYR A 155 2.97 21.22 9.92
N GLY A 156 3.03 22.22 10.80
CA GLY A 156 2.52 23.56 10.53
C GLY A 156 0.99 23.63 10.55
N LYS A 157 0.43 24.65 9.88
CA LYS A 157 -1.03 24.82 9.73
C LYS A 157 -1.46 24.23 8.39
N GLN A 158 -2.09 23.06 8.42
CA GLN A 158 -2.66 22.41 7.24
C GLN A 158 -4.18 22.32 7.35
N GLU A 159 -4.87 22.33 6.21
CA GLU A 159 -6.33 22.16 6.14
C GLU A 159 -6.73 20.79 6.70
N SER A 160 -7.79 20.76 7.52
CA SER A 160 -8.38 19.54 8.09
C SER A 160 -7.46 18.70 9.00
N ALA A 161 -6.24 19.18 9.29
CA ALA A 161 -5.36 18.57 10.27
C ALA A 161 -5.96 18.75 11.67
N ALA A 162 -6.01 17.69 12.45
CA ALA A 162 -6.61 17.73 13.77
C ALA A 162 -5.89 16.80 14.75
N TYR A 163 -5.97 17.15 16.04
CA TYR A 163 -5.39 16.35 17.11
C TYR A 163 -6.12 15.01 17.22
N ASN A 164 -5.37 13.92 17.13
CA ASN A 164 -5.88 12.58 17.32
C ASN A 164 -5.46 12.07 18.70
N THR A 165 -6.43 11.84 19.59
CA THR A 165 -6.19 11.42 20.97
C THR A 165 -5.57 10.03 21.08
N HIS A 166 -5.80 9.14 20.11
CA HIS A 166 -5.24 7.80 20.11
C HIS A 166 -3.72 7.82 19.81
N TYR A 167 -3.29 8.68 18.89
CA TYR A 167 -1.89 8.80 18.49
C TYR A 167 -1.12 9.90 19.25
N GLY A 168 -1.82 10.80 19.95
CA GLY A 168 -1.21 11.86 20.75
C GLY A 168 -0.58 12.98 19.93
N THR A 169 -0.97 13.15 18.66
CA THR A 169 -0.35 14.07 17.70
C THR A 169 -1.39 14.63 16.72
N VAL A 170 -1.00 15.67 15.97
CA VAL A 170 -1.86 16.35 14.99
C VAL A 170 -1.56 15.79 13.59
N GLY A 171 -2.60 15.31 12.93
CA GLY A 171 -2.43 14.71 11.62
C GLY A 171 -3.72 14.40 10.90
N PHE A 172 -3.60 13.56 9.89
CA PHE A 172 -4.71 12.90 9.22
C PHE A 172 -4.85 11.46 9.70
N HIS A 173 -6.01 10.87 9.39
CA HIS A 173 -6.34 9.51 9.79
C HIS A 173 -6.80 8.65 8.60
N PRO A 174 -5.91 8.40 7.60
CA PRO A 174 -6.24 7.59 6.43
C PRO A 174 -6.94 6.28 6.77
N LEU A 175 -7.95 5.93 5.97
CA LEU A 175 -8.59 4.62 5.95
C LEU A 175 -8.03 3.83 4.77
N VAL A 176 -7.61 2.59 5.00
CA VAL A 176 -6.95 1.75 4.00
C VAL A 176 -7.53 0.34 3.98
N ALA A 177 -7.59 -0.25 2.79
CA ALA A 177 -7.94 -1.64 2.57
C ALA A 177 -6.84 -2.34 1.78
N PHE A 178 -6.41 -3.51 2.25
CA PHE A 178 -5.45 -4.38 1.55
C PHE A 178 -6.05 -5.77 1.36
N ASP A 179 -5.63 -6.47 0.31
CA ASP A 179 -5.84 -7.91 0.21
C ASP A 179 -4.79 -8.65 1.07
N GLY A 180 -5.25 -9.32 2.11
CA GLY A 180 -4.43 -10.09 3.04
C GLY A 180 -3.66 -11.26 2.39
N ILE A 181 -4.03 -11.69 1.18
CA ILE A 181 -3.34 -12.76 0.44
C ILE A 181 -2.32 -12.17 -0.52
N THR A 182 -2.75 -11.34 -1.45
CA THR A 182 -1.91 -10.86 -2.56
C THR A 182 -1.09 -9.62 -2.21
N ARG A 183 -1.40 -8.98 -1.08
CA ARG A 183 -0.86 -7.70 -0.61
C ARG A 183 -1.26 -6.50 -1.45
N ASP A 184 -2.23 -6.66 -2.35
CA ASP A 184 -2.71 -5.58 -3.19
C ASP A 184 -3.37 -4.49 -2.34
N PHE A 185 -3.09 -3.22 -2.65
CA PHE A 185 -3.65 -2.07 -1.97
C PHE A 185 -4.98 -1.72 -2.64
N LEU A 186 -6.07 -2.19 -2.05
CA LEU A 186 -7.41 -2.18 -2.66
C LEU A 186 -7.98 -0.77 -2.75
N LYS A 187 -7.90 0.00 -1.67
CA LYS A 187 -8.49 1.33 -1.60
C LYS A 187 -7.85 2.16 -0.49
N ALA A 188 -7.78 3.47 -0.67
CA ALA A 188 -7.39 4.41 0.37
C ALA A 188 -8.28 5.66 0.33
N GLN A 189 -8.48 6.27 1.51
CA GLN A 189 -9.21 7.52 1.65
C GLN A 189 -8.54 8.36 2.72
N LEU A 190 -8.19 9.61 2.40
CA LEU A 190 -7.63 10.52 3.40
C LEU A 190 -8.79 11.03 4.27
N ARG A 191 -8.57 11.11 5.58
CA ARG A 191 -9.58 11.64 6.51
C ARG A 191 -8.97 12.67 7.45
N PRO A 192 -9.73 13.70 7.85
CA PRO A 192 -9.32 14.61 8.91
C PRO A 192 -8.96 13.84 10.21
N GLY A 193 -8.00 14.37 10.98
CA GLY A 193 -7.46 13.69 12.17
C GLY A 193 -8.44 13.46 13.32
N ASN A 194 -9.55 14.21 13.36
CA ASN A 194 -10.59 14.15 14.38
C ASN A 194 -11.67 13.10 14.09
N VAL A 195 -11.59 12.40 12.95
CA VAL A 195 -12.55 11.38 12.55
C VAL A 195 -12.24 10.07 13.27
N TYR A 196 -13.20 9.58 14.06
CA TYR A 196 -13.11 8.27 14.71
C TYR A 196 -12.98 7.14 13.67
N THR A 197 -12.21 6.09 13.98
CA THR A 197 -11.80 5.02 13.05
C THR A 197 -12.93 4.44 12.21
N SER A 198 -14.09 4.15 12.80
CA SER A 198 -15.22 3.53 12.11
C SER A 198 -16.10 4.50 11.30
N ASN A 199 -15.91 5.81 11.41
CA ASN A 199 -16.76 6.77 10.70
C ASN A 199 -16.46 6.72 9.19
N GLY A 200 -17.51 6.54 8.39
CA GLY A 200 -17.44 6.36 6.93
C GLY A 200 -16.95 4.99 6.46
N VAL A 201 -16.77 3.99 7.34
CA VAL A 201 -16.24 2.68 6.90
C VAL A 201 -17.17 1.94 5.94
N VAL A 202 -18.49 2.06 6.14
CA VAL A 202 -19.49 1.43 5.28
C VAL A 202 -19.40 2.03 3.88
N ASP A 203 -19.51 3.36 3.76
CA ASP A 203 -19.38 4.09 2.48
C ASP A 203 -18.03 3.81 1.78
N PHE A 204 -16.97 3.56 2.57
CA PHE A 204 -15.66 3.22 2.03
C PHE A 204 -15.60 1.81 1.43
N VAL A 205 -16.12 0.80 2.15
CA VAL A 205 -15.95 -0.62 1.78
C VAL A 205 -17.10 -1.19 0.95
N GLU A 206 -18.31 -0.63 1.05
CA GLU A 206 -19.48 -1.12 0.32
C GLU A 206 -19.25 -1.12 -1.20
N PRO A 207 -18.79 -0.03 -1.86
CA PRO A 207 -18.54 -0.07 -3.30
C PRO A 207 -17.49 -1.11 -3.70
N LEU A 208 -16.49 -1.36 -2.85
CA LEU A 208 -15.47 -2.37 -3.08
C LEU A 208 -16.07 -3.78 -3.03
N ILE A 209 -16.88 -4.07 -2.00
CA ILE A 209 -17.56 -5.36 -1.85
C ILE A 209 -18.52 -5.61 -3.01
N THR A 210 -19.38 -4.63 -3.31
CA THR A 210 -20.37 -4.73 -4.39
C THR A 210 -19.68 -5.02 -5.73
N HIS A 211 -18.61 -4.29 -6.06
CA HIS A 211 -17.84 -4.52 -7.28
C HIS A 211 -17.32 -5.96 -7.39
N TYR A 212 -16.67 -6.49 -6.35
CA TYR A 212 -16.13 -7.85 -6.40
C TYR A 212 -17.24 -8.93 -6.44
N ASN A 213 -18.37 -8.71 -5.78
CA ASN A 213 -19.51 -9.61 -5.86
C ASN A 213 -20.15 -9.64 -7.25
N GLU A 214 -20.17 -8.51 -7.96
CA GLU A 214 -20.76 -8.37 -9.29
C GLU A 214 -19.81 -8.86 -10.40
N GLU A 215 -18.55 -8.40 -10.39
CA GLU A 215 -17.57 -8.71 -11.44
C GLU A 215 -16.89 -10.07 -11.25
N PHE A 216 -16.73 -10.54 -10.01
CA PHE A 216 -16.05 -11.80 -9.68
C PHE A 216 -16.87 -12.67 -8.73
N PRO A 217 -18.09 -13.11 -9.13
CA PRO A 217 -19.02 -13.84 -8.25
C PRO A 217 -18.48 -15.19 -7.75
N GLU A 218 -17.45 -15.75 -8.38
CA GLU A 218 -16.75 -16.95 -7.93
C GLU A 218 -15.66 -16.70 -6.88
N THR A 219 -15.33 -15.43 -6.62
CA THR A 219 -14.40 -15.02 -5.57
C THR A 219 -15.14 -14.94 -4.25
N ILE A 220 -14.61 -15.57 -3.20
CA ILE A 220 -15.20 -15.53 -1.87
C ILE A 220 -14.63 -14.30 -1.11
N PRO A 221 -15.44 -13.25 -0.85
CA PRO A 221 -14.99 -12.11 -0.07
C PRO A 221 -14.95 -12.43 1.43
N PHE A 222 -13.90 -11.97 2.09
CA PHE A 222 -13.70 -12.11 3.52
C PHE A 222 -13.16 -10.81 4.11
N LEU A 223 -13.82 -10.25 5.11
CA LEU A 223 -13.41 -9.02 5.78
C LEU A 223 -12.76 -9.29 7.15
N ARG A 224 -11.59 -8.68 7.40
CA ARG A 224 -10.98 -8.64 8.73
C ARG A 224 -10.76 -7.21 9.17
N ALA A 225 -11.13 -6.91 10.42
CA ALA A 225 -10.90 -5.59 10.97
C ALA A 225 -10.63 -5.64 12.48
N ASP A 226 -9.96 -4.61 12.99
CA ASP A 226 -9.69 -4.50 14.41
C ASP A 226 -10.91 -3.99 15.21
N SER A 227 -10.72 -3.79 16.51
CA SER A 227 -11.78 -3.32 17.39
C SER A 227 -12.22 -1.88 17.19
N GLY A 228 -11.46 -1.09 16.42
CA GLY A 228 -11.85 0.23 15.95
C GLY A 228 -12.99 0.18 14.93
N PHE A 229 -13.15 -0.95 14.22
CA PHE A 229 -14.19 -1.18 13.20
C PHE A 229 -15.34 -2.06 13.67
N ALA A 230 -15.41 -2.34 14.97
CA ALA A 230 -16.47 -3.15 15.57
C ALA A 230 -17.82 -2.40 15.64
N VAL A 231 -18.40 -2.08 14.49
CA VAL A 231 -19.66 -1.32 14.37
C VAL A 231 -20.79 -2.15 13.74
N PRO A 232 -22.04 -2.03 14.26
CA PRO A 232 -23.16 -2.85 13.78
C PRO A 232 -23.42 -2.75 12.27
N ALA A 233 -23.34 -1.53 11.74
CA ALA A 233 -23.58 -1.25 10.32
C ALA A 233 -22.60 -2.00 9.40
N LEU A 234 -21.36 -2.24 9.84
CA LEU A 234 -20.38 -3.00 9.05
C LEU A 234 -20.74 -4.50 9.04
N TYR A 235 -21.23 -5.04 10.16
CA TYR A 235 -21.71 -6.42 10.22
C TYR A 235 -22.95 -6.60 9.33
N ASP A 236 -23.90 -5.65 9.41
CA ASP A 236 -25.12 -5.65 8.61
C ASP A 236 -24.81 -5.57 7.10
N LEU A 237 -23.83 -4.75 6.71
CA LEU A 237 -23.31 -4.72 5.33
C LEU A 237 -22.75 -6.07 4.91
N CYS A 238 -21.82 -6.65 5.70
CA CYS A 238 -21.21 -7.93 5.35
C CYS A 238 -22.25 -9.04 5.19
N GLU A 239 -23.25 -9.07 6.08
CA GLU A 239 -24.32 -10.08 6.05
C GLU A 239 -25.29 -9.87 4.89
N ARG A 240 -25.56 -8.62 4.50
CA ARG A 240 -26.37 -8.31 3.31
C ARG A 240 -25.66 -8.71 2.02
N GLU A 241 -24.38 -8.39 1.92
CA GLU A 241 -23.56 -8.63 0.72
C GLU A 241 -22.90 -10.03 0.70
N SER A 242 -23.33 -10.95 1.57
CA SER A 242 -22.80 -12.33 1.67
C SER A 242 -21.28 -12.41 1.86
N VAL A 243 -20.70 -11.46 2.59
CA VAL A 243 -19.28 -11.39 2.93
C VAL A 243 -19.02 -12.08 4.27
N TYR A 244 -18.03 -12.98 4.31
CA TYR A 244 -17.56 -13.54 5.57
C TYR A 244 -16.77 -12.50 6.34
N TYR A 245 -16.86 -12.47 7.67
CA TYR A 245 -16.05 -11.53 8.45
C TYR A 245 -15.55 -12.11 9.76
N VAL A 246 -14.40 -11.57 10.20
CA VAL A 246 -13.91 -11.72 11.57
C VAL A 246 -13.39 -10.37 12.05
N ILE A 247 -14.10 -9.77 13.00
CA ILE A 247 -13.78 -8.44 13.54
C ILE A 247 -13.50 -8.57 15.03
N ARG A 248 -12.38 -8.02 15.50
CA ARG A 248 -12.07 -8.03 16.94
C ARG A 248 -13.04 -7.12 17.67
N LEU A 249 -13.54 -7.52 18.83
CA LEU A 249 -14.36 -6.67 19.69
C LEU A 249 -13.52 -6.02 20.79
N LYS A 250 -13.92 -4.81 21.20
CA LYS A 250 -13.44 -4.23 22.47
C LYS A 250 -14.02 -5.04 23.62
N SER A 251 -13.16 -5.37 24.57
CA SER A 251 -13.58 -6.00 25.82
C SER A 251 -14.57 -5.10 26.57
N ASN A 252 -15.58 -5.72 27.19
CA ASN A 252 -16.49 -5.05 28.12
C ASN A 252 -16.83 -6.00 29.28
N ALA A 253 -17.42 -5.46 30.35
CA ALA A 253 -17.69 -6.21 31.58
C ALA A 253 -18.62 -7.43 31.37
N VAL A 254 -19.52 -7.40 30.38
CA VAL A 254 -20.42 -8.52 30.08
C VAL A 254 -19.65 -9.63 29.39
N LEU A 255 -18.87 -9.29 28.35
CA LEU A 255 -18.04 -10.27 27.63
C LEU A 255 -16.96 -10.88 28.52
N GLN A 256 -16.35 -10.09 29.41
CA GLN A 256 -15.39 -10.59 30.39
C GLN A 256 -16.03 -11.62 31.33
N ARG A 257 -17.19 -11.29 31.92
CA ARG A 257 -17.91 -12.23 32.80
C ARG A 257 -18.26 -13.53 32.09
N MET A 258 -18.75 -13.44 30.85
CA MET A 258 -19.03 -14.63 30.04
C MET A 258 -17.76 -15.46 29.78
N ALA A 259 -16.62 -14.81 29.52
CA ALA A 259 -15.35 -15.51 29.35
C ALA A 259 -14.85 -16.18 30.64
N ASP A 260 -14.97 -15.51 31.79
CA ASP A 260 -14.60 -16.03 33.11
C ASP A 260 -15.43 -17.26 33.49
N GLU A 261 -16.72 -17.29 33.09
CA GLU A 261 -17.61 -18.43 33.32
C GLU A 261 -17.28 -19.64 32.43
N LEU A 262 -16.66 -19.40 31.26
CA LEU A 262 -16.40 -20.43 30.25
C LEU A 262 -14.97 -20.98 30.29
N HIS A 263 -13.99 -20.21 30.73
CA HIS A 263 -12.62 -20.73 30.85
C HIS A 263 -12.54 -21.77 31.98
N PRO A 264 -11.70 -22.81 31.86
CA PRO A 264 -11.63 -23.85 32.88
C PRO A 264 -11.09 -23.31 34.21
N ALA A 265 -11.87 -23.46 35.28
CA ALA A 265 -11.55 -23.02 36.65
C ALA A 265 -10.44 -23.86 37.34
N THR A 266 -9.71 -24.68 36.60
CA THR A 266 -8.64 -25.53 37.14
C THR A 266 -7.36 -24.74 37.37
N ALA A 267 -6.70 -24.99 38.51
CA ALA A 267 -5.37 -24.47 38.77
C ALA A 267 -4.41 -24.86 37.61
N PRO A 268 -3.54 -23.94 37.17
CA PRO A 268 -2.67 -24.19 36.02
C PRO A 268 -1.79 -25.40 36.29
N SER A 269 -1.80 -26.35 35.34
CA SER A 269 -1.01 -27.58 35.46
C SER A 269 0.50 -27.31 35.46
N ASP A 270 0.91 -26.25 34.77
CA ASP A 270 2.28 -25.76 34.68
C ASP A 270 2.28 -24.25 34.40
N ALA A 271 2.67 -23.45 35.39
CA ALA A 271 2.71 -21.99 35.26
C ALA A 271 3.77 -21.51 34.25
N THR A 272 4.75 -22.34 33.87
CA THR A 272 5.83 -21.98 32.95
C THR A 272 5.42 -22.07 31.47
N LYS A 273 4.23 -22.59 31.18
CA LYS A 273 3.72 -22.76 29.82
C LYS A 273 2.50 -21.88 29.59
N SER A 274 2.35 -21.43 28.33
CA SER A 274 1.15 -20.74 27.90
C SER A 274 0.00 -21.74 27.70
N GLU A 275 -1.19 -21.35 28.15
CA GLU A 275 -2.44 -22.09 27.92
C GLU A 275 -3.37 -21.26 27.03
N HIS A 276 -4.05 -21.94 26.10
CA HIS A 276 -4.96 -21.33 25.14
C HIS A 276 -6.29 -22.08 25.13
N TYR A 277 -7.37 -21.38 25.41
CA TYR A 277 -8.74 -21.89 25.32
C TYR A 277 -9.51 -21.07 24.29
N TYR A 278 -10.40 -21.76 23.58
CA TYR A 278 -11.19 -21.18 22.51
C TYR A 278 -12.62 -21.64 22.68
N GLU A 279 -13.50 -20.69 22.95
CA GLU A 279 -14.92 -20.93 23.21
C GLU A 279 -15.75 -20.10 22.24
N GLU A 280 -17.02 -20.49 22.08
CA GLU A 280 -17.98 -19.77 21.25
C GLU A 280 -19.27 -19.51 22.01
N ILE A 281 -19.85 -18.33 21.77
CA ILE A 281 -21.14 -17.94 22.34
C ILE A 281 -21.96 -17.18 21.30
N ASP A 282 -23.27 -17.20 21.48
CA ASP A 282 -24.17 -16.23 20.87
C ASP A 282 -24.27 -15.00 21.76
N TYR A 283 -24.05 -13.82 21.17
CA TYR A 283 -24.13 -12.55 21.87
C TYR A 283 -24.87 -11.51 21.05
N GLN A 284 -25.72 -10.74 21.72
CA GLN A 284 -26.40 -9.58 21.16
C GLN A 284 -26.16 -8.36 22.04
N ALA A 285 -25.37 -7.40 21.53
CA ALA A 285 -25.30 -6.09 22.16
C ALA A 285 -26.62 -5.34 21.96
N LYS A 286 -26.95 -4.40 22.85
CA LYS A 286 -28.17 -3.59 22.75
C LYS A 286 -28.28 -2.80 21.44
N SER A 287 -27.14 -2.42 20.85
CA SER A 287 -27.08 -1.71 19.57
C SER A 287 -27.22 -2.61 18.35
N TRP A 288 -27.31 -3.94 18.53
CA TRP A 288 -27.37 -4.90 17.43
C TRP A 288 -28.81 -5.33 17.19
N PHE A 289 -29.19 -5.38 15.92
CA PHE A 289 -30.52 -5.84 15.52
C PHE A 289 -30.74 -7.34 15.78
N LYS A 290 -29.68 -8.15 15.73
CA LYS A 290 -29.72 -9.61 15.94
C LYS A 290 -28.50 -10.13 16.70
N SER A 291 -28.65 -11.31 17.27
CA SER A 291 -27.55 -12.07 17.88
C SER A 291 -26.51 -12.49 16.84
N ARG A 292 -25.24 -12.52 17.24
CA ARG A 292 -24.10 -12.93 16.41
C ARG A 292 -23.18 -13.85 17.17
N ARG A 293 -22.48 -14.72 16.44
CA ARG A 293 -21.47 -15.63 16.98
C ARG A 293 -20.23 -14.84 17.41
N ILE A 294 -19.83 -15.03 18.66
CA ILE A 294 -18.61 -14.49 19.25
C ILE A 294 -17.67 -15.64 19.58
N ILE A 295 -16.43 -15.52 19.11
CA ILE A 295 -15.34 -16.39 19.52
C ILE A 295 -14.56 -15.72 20.65
N ILE A 296 -14.34 -16.47 21.73
CA ILE A 296 -13.56 -16.06 22.88
C ILE A 296 -12.23 -16.81 22.85
N GLN A 297 -11.13 -16.08 22.82
CA GLN A 297 -9.80 -16.63 23.06
C GLN A 297 -9.35 -16.25 24.46
N SER A 298 -9.13 -17.24 25.31
CA SER A 298 -8.57 -17.06 26.66
C SER A 298 -7.12 -17.52 26.63
N VAL A 299 -6.18 -16.61 26.85
CA VAL A 299 -4.74 -16.90 26.90
C VAL A 299 -4.21 -16.63 28.29
N ARG A 300 -3.61 -17.65 28.91
CA ARG A 300 -2.74 -17.46 30.08
C ARG A 300 -1.30 -17.53 29.60
N PRO A 301 -0.58 -16.41 29.55
CA PRO A 301 0.83 -16.41 29.16
C PRO A 301 1.69 -17.23 30.13
N ALA A 302 2.81 -17.75 29.64
CA ALA A 302 3.83 -18.36 30.49
C ALA A 302 4.29 -17.36 31.57
N GLY A 303 4.32 -17.80 32.83
CA GLY A 303 4.67 -16.98 33.98
C GLY A 303 3.52 -16.17 34.58
N GLU A 304 2.35 -16.15 33.93
CA GLU A 304 1.17 -15.43 34.40
C GLU A 304 0.14 -16.36 35.05
N LEU A 305 -0.57 -15.83 36.04
CA LEU A 305 -1.63 -16.55 36.76
C LEU A 305 -3.02 -16.32 36.16
N PHE A 306 -3.24 -15.17 35.52
CA PHE A 306 -4.55 -14.76 35.04
C PHE A 306 -4.67 -14.92 33.53
N PHE A 307 -5.88 -15.26 33.09
CA PHE A 307 -6.22 -15.28 31.67
C PHE A 307 -6.46 -13.87 31.15
N THR A 308 -6.08 -13.67 29.90
CA THR A 308 -6.44 -12.51 29.10
C THR A 308 -7.40 -12.96 28.01
N HIS A 309 -8.52 -12.25 27.89
CA HIS A 309 -9.59 -12.61 26.97
C HIS A 309 -9.60 -11.68 25.75
N SER A 310 -9.64 -12.28 24.56
CA SER A 310 -9.89 -11.59 23.29
C SER A 310 -11.18 -12.10 22.67
N PHE A 311 -11.93 -11.20 22.06
CA PHE A 311 -13.27 -11.46 21.54
C PHE A 311 -13.32 -11.14 20.05
N PHE A 312 -13.98 -11.98 19.27
CA PHE A 312 -14.10 -11.82 17.82
C PHE A 312 -15.54 -12.08 17.40
N VAL A 313 -16.16 -11.13 16.69
CA VAL A 313 -17.48 -11.33 16.08
C VAL A 313 -17.30 -11.87 14.68
N THR A 314 -18.13 -12.85 14.30
CA THR A 314 -18.03 -13.51 13.01
C THR A 314 -19.37 -14.08 12.54
N ASN A 315 -19.52 -14.24 11.23
CA ASN A 315 -20.58 -15.02 10.58
C ASN A 315 -20.06 -16.32 9.95
N LEU A 316 -18.81 -16.71 10.22
CA LEU A 316 -18.31 -18.03 9.81
C LEU A 316 -19.13 -19.11 10.51
N VAL A 317 -19.51 -20.15 9.76
CA VAL A 317 -20.34 -21.26 10.23
C VAL A 317 -19.47 -22.45 10.71
N ASP A 318 -20.13 -23.51 11.18
CA ASP A 318 -19.57 -24.68 11.89
C ASP A 318 -18.45 -25.45 11.14
N ALA A 319 -18.16 -25.10 9.89
CA ALA A 319 -17.02 -25.64 9.14
C ALA A 319 -15.66 -25.20 9.72
N PHE A 320 -15.61 -24.15 10.55
CA PHE A 320 -14.39 -23.65 11.18
C PHE A 320 -14.49 -23.74 12.70
N THR A 321 -13.44 -24.30 13.33
CA THR A 321 -13.34 -24.30 14.79
C THR A 321 -13.08 -22.89 15.31
N PRO A 322 -13.47 -22.56 16.56
CA PRO A 322 -13.10 -21.30 17.22
C PRO A 322 -11.61 -20.97 17.09
N LYS A 323 -10.74 -21.99 17.21
CA LYS A 323 -9.29 -21.85 17.03
C LYS A 323 -8.90 -21.43 15.61
N ASP A 324 -9.51 -22.02 14.59
CA ASP A 324 -9.22 -21.68 13.18
C ASP A 324 -9.65 -20.25 12.84
N ILE A 325 -10.78 -19.80 13.40
CA ILE A 325 -11.28 -18.43 13.24
C ILE A 325 -10.27 -17.43 13.83
N VAL A 326 -9.81 -17.69 15.06
CA VAL A 326 -8.80 -16.83 15.70
C VAL A 326 -7.48 -16.86 14.93
N HIS A 327 -7.04 -18.01 14.45
CA HIS A 327 -5.82 -18.10 13.63
C HIS A 327 -5.95 -17.34 12.30
N THR A 328 -7.14 -17.38 11.68
CA THR A 328 -7.47 -16.60 10.49
C THR A 328 -7.41 -15.10 10.78
N TYR A 329 -7.92 -14.65 11.93
CA TYR A 329 -7.77 -13.27 12.37
C TYR A 329 -6.30 -12.89 12.61
N GLN A 330 -5.52 -13.73 13.28
CA GLN A 330 -4.12 -13.45 13.61
C GLN A 330 -3.26 -13.19 12.35
N LYS A 331 -3.59 -13.81 11.22
CA LYS A 331 -2.94 -13.53 9.93
C LYS A 331 -3.16 -12.08 9.45
N ARG A 332 -4.12 -11.32 10.00
CA ARG A 332 -4.27 -9.87 9.74
C ARG A 332 -3.06 -9.08 10.21
N GLY A 333 -2.25 -9.61 11.14
CA GLY A 333 -1.01 -8.95 11.59
C GLY A 333 -0.04 -8.62 10.44
N THR A 334 -0.13 -9.28 9.28
CA THR A 334 0.66 -8.92 8.10
C THR A 334 0.30 -7.56 7.52
N MET A 335 -0.91 -7.07 7.78
CA MET A 335 -1.39 -5.77 7.30
C MET A 335 -0.55 -4.62 7.86
N GLU A 336 -0.09 -4.70 9.11
CA GLU A 336 0.80 -3.70 9.71
C GLU A 336 2.08 -3.57 8.87
N THR A 337 2.64 -4.70 8.42
CA THR A 337 3.80 -4.71 7.51
C THR A 337 3.50 -4.08 6.15
N PHE A 338 2.27 -4.22 5.62
CA PHE A 338 1.90 -3.60 4.34
C PHE A 338 1.75 -2.08 4.48
N ILE A 339 1.14 -1.63 5.57
CA ILE A 339 1.03 -0.20 5.91
C ILE A 339 2.41 0.39 6.15
N ASP A 340 3.28 -0.28 6.89
CA ASP A 340 4.66 0.15 7.12
C ASP A 340 5.45 0.28 5.82
N GLU A 341 5.30 -0.67 4.90
CA GLU A 341 5.90 -0.58 3.58
C GLU A 341 5.30 0.57 2.75
N ALA A 342 3.98 0.77 2.77
CA ALA A 342 3.35 1.89 2.07
C ALA A 342 3.82 3.25 2.61
N LYS A 343 3.99 3.40 3.93
CA LYS A 343 4.50 4.62 4.56
C LYS A 343 5.97 4.85 4.31
N ASN A 344 6.82 3.93 4.77
CA ASN A 344 8.27 4.13 4.75
C ASN A 344 8.84 3.92 3.33
N GLY A 345 8.25 3.00 2.59
CA GLY A 345 8.67 2.65 1.25
C GLY A 345 8.07 3.56 0.17
N PHE A 346 6.80 3.96 0.28
CA PHE A 346 6.10 4.73 -0.76
C PHE A 346 5.62 6.09 -0.32
N TYR A 347 5.97 6.54 0.90
CA TYR A 347 5.69 7.89 1.40
C TYR A 347 4.19 8.18 1.55
N LEU A 348 3.37 7.15 1.79
CA LEU A 348 1.91 7.26 1.93
C LEU A 348 1.49 8.32 2.97
N ASP A 349 2.28 8.50 4.02
CA ASP A 349 2.01 9.42 5.14
C ASP A 349 2.75 10.76 5.05
N LYS A 350 3.41 11.06 3.92
CA LYS A 350 4.11 12.35 3.72
C LYS A 350 3.14 13.46 3.33
N MET A 351 2.58 14.10 4.37
CA MET A 351 1.60 15.18 4.27
C MET A 351 2.28 16.56 4.27
N ASN A 352 2.92 16.92 3.16
CA ASN A 352 3.76 18.12 3.06
C ASN A 352 3.08 19.33 2.37
N SER A 353 1.78 19.24 2.04
CA SER A 353 0.99 20.36 1.50
C SER A 353 0.09 20.98 2.55
N HIS A 354 -0.18 22.28 2.43
CA HIS A 354 -1.23 22.94 3.20
C HIS A 354 -2.63 22.48 2.80
N SER A 355 -2.81 22.05 1.54
CA SER A 355 -4.10 21.64 1.01
C SER A 355 -4.38 20.17 1.28
N PHE A 356 -5.56 19.89 1.87
CA PHE A 356 -6.02 18.53 2.12
C PHE A 356 -6.13 17.72 0.82
N GLN A 357 -6.69 18.33 -0.23
CA GLN A 357 -6.90 17.71 -1.53
C GLN A 357 -5.58 17.29 -2.19
N VAL A 358 -4.55 18.13 -2.09
CA VAL A 358 -3.21 17.83 -2.62
C VAL A 358 -2.58 16.66 -1.87
N ASN A 359 -2.71 16.63 -0.54
CA ASN A 359 -2.21 15.53 0.28
C ASN A 359 -2.93 14.21 -0.07
N GLU A 360 -4.23 14.24 -0.33
CA GLU A 360 -4.99 13.07 -0.78
C GLU A 360 -4.52 12.57 -2.16
N ALA A 361 -4.28 13.48 -3.12
CA ALA A 361 -3.72 13.12 -4.42
C ALA A 361 -2.33 12.48 -4.29
N LYS A 362 -1.45 13.03 -3.44
CA LYS A 362 -0.11 12.46 -3.14
C LYS A 362 -0.23 11.05 -2.56
N MET A 363 -1.16 10.83 -1.64
CA MET A 363 -1.43 9.52 -1.05
C MET A 363 -1.90 8.52 -2.11
N MET A 364 -2.80 8.92 -3.01
CA MET A 364 -3.28 8.04 -4.09
C MET A 364 -2.16 7.67 -5.09
N LEU A 365 -1.27 8.60 -5.43
CA LEU A 365 -0.09 8.29 -6.25
C LEU A 365 0.86 7.29 -5.56
N SER A 366 0.99 7.39 -4.24
CA SER A 366 1.78 6.46 -3.43
C SER A 366 1.18 5.05 -3.43
N LEU A 367 -0.15 4.95 -3.34
CA LEU A 367 -0.89 3.70 -3.48
C LEU A 367 -0.67 3.06 -4.86
N LEU A 368 -0.77 3.85 -5.94
CA LEU A 368 -0.54 3.38 -7.30
C LEU A 368 0.90 2.88 -7.51
N ALA A 369 1.89 3.60 -6.99
CA ALA A 369 3.29 3.19 -7.00
C ALA A 369 3.52 1.89 -6.21
N TYR A 370 2.88 1.74 -5.05
CA TYR A 370 2.89 0.52 -4.26
C TYR A 370 2.33 -0.66 -5.07
N ASN A 371 1.17 -0.49 -5.70
CA ASN A 371 0.52 -1.56 -6.46
C ASN A 371 1.33 -1.99 -7.67
N LEU A 372 1.88 -1.05 -8.45
CA LEU A 372 2.76 -1.38 -9.58
C LEU A 372 3.97 -2.21 -9.12
N THR A 373 4.56 -1.86 -7.98
CA THR A 373 5.66 -2.64 -7.38
C THR A 373 5.18 -4.00 -6.89
N ASN A 374 4.02 -4.06 -6.21
CA ASN A 374 3.48 -5.29 -5.68
C ASN A 374 3.17 -6.31 -6.80
N TRP A 375 2.58 -5.85 -7.89
CA TRP A 375 2.30 -6.68 -9.05
C TRP A 375 3.59 -7.13 -9.74
N LEU A 376 4.59 -6.25 -9.87
CA LEU A 376 5.89 -6.62 -10.42
C LEU A 376 6.52 -7.78 -9.61
N ARG A 377 6.59 -7.65 -8.28
CA ARG A 377 7.21 -8.68 -7.43
C ARG A 377 6.40 -9.97 -7.38
N THR A 378 5.07 -9.89 -7.33
CA THR A 378 4.23 -11.08 -7.18
C THR A 378 4.07 -11.86 -8.50
N LEU A 379 4.05 -11.18 -9.64
CA LEU A 379 3.89 -11.81 -10.95
C LEU A 379 5.24 -12.18 -11.59
N CYS A 380 6.23 -11.30 -11.52
CA CYS A 380 7.44 -11.42 -12.34
C CYS A 380 8.67 -11.88 -11.57
N PHE A 381 8.72 -11.83 -10.24
CA PHE A 381 9.92 -12.30 -9.53
C PHE A 381 9.95 -13.84 -9.43
N PRO A 382 11.14 -14.44 -9.37
CA PRO A 382 11.30 -15.86 -9.07
C PRO A 382 10.72 -16.25 -7.70
N GLU A 383 10.37 -17.53 -7.54
CA GLU A 383 9.94 -18.06 -6.24
C GLU A 383 10.98 -17.81 -5.14
N GLY A 384 10.48 -17.55 -3.92
CA GLY A 384 11.30 -17.16 -2.77
C GLY A 384 11.74 -15.69 -2.77
N GLN A 385 11.45 -14.92 -3.82
CA GLN A 385 11.81 -13.50 -3.93
C GLN A 385 10.60 -12.56 -4.03
N LYS A 386 9.39 -13.10 -4.11
CA LYS A 386 8.13 -12.34 -4.28
C LYS A 386 7.76 -11.48 -3.07
N THR A 387 8.35 -11.72 -1.91
CA THR A 387 8.08 -10.99 -0.66
C THR A 387 9.04 -9.84 -0.41
N MET A 388 9.97 -9.55 -1.33
CA MET A 388 10.92 -8.44 -1.20
C MET A 388 10.20 -7.11 -1.00
N GLN A 389 10.66 -6.36 -0.01
CA GLN A 389 10.22 -4.99 0.22
C GLN A 389 10.88 -4.02 -0.77
N ILE A 390 10.24 -2.88 -1.01
CA ILE A 390 10.68 -1.88 -1.98
C ILE A 390 12.13 -1.42 -1.80
N ASP A 391 12.66 -1.27 -0.60
CA ASP A 391 14.07 -0.85 -0.42
C ASP A 391 15.07 -1.91 -0.92
N THR A 392 14.71 -3.18 -0.78
CA THR A 392 15.48 -4.27 -1.38
C THR A 392 15.34 -4.24 -2.90
N ILE A 393 14.15 -3.96 -3.44
CA ILE A 393 13.92 -3.85 -4.88
C ILE A 393 14.71 -2.66 -5.46
N ARG A 394 14.72 -1.51 -4.78
CA ARG A 394 15.55 -0.35 -5.13
C ARG A 394 17.01 -0.75 -5.24
N THR A 395 17.54 -1.41 -4.22
CA THR A 395 18.95 -1.83 -4.19
C THR A 395 19.28 -2.90 -5.26
N ARG A 396 18.37 -3.85 -5.50
CA ARG A 396 18.64 -5.03 -6.32
C ARG A 396 18.20 -4.91 -7.78
N ILE A 397 17.39 -3.92 -8.12
CA ILE A 397 16.86 -3.72 -9.48
C ILE A 397 17.06 -2.27 -9.92
N ILE A 398 16.61 -1.28 -9.15
CA ILE A 398 16.53 0.13 -9.61
C ILE A 398 17.90 0.80 -9.64
N LYS A 399 18.60 0.79 -8.48
CA LYS A 399 19.86 1.49 -8.23
C LYS A 399 21.04 0.77 -8.89
N VAL A 400 21.07 0.84 -10.23
CA VAL A 400 22.09 0.25 -11.10
C VAL A 400 22.67 1.34 -11.97
N ALA A 401 23.98 1.57 -11.81
CA ALA A 401 24.71 2.51 -12.64
C ALA A 401 24.74 2.05 -14.10
N SER A 402 24.39 2.93 -15.03
CA SER A 402 24.62 2.73 -16.46
C SER A 402 25.13 3.99 -17.16
N LYS A 403 25.84 3.77 -18.27
CA LYS A 403 26.26 4.82 -19.21
C LYS A 403 25.44 4.76 -20.48
N LEU A 404 24.84 5.88 -20.86
CA LEU A 404 24.20 6.04 -22.16
C LEU A 404 25.26 6.21 -23.26
N VAL A 405 25.20 5.35 -24.27
CA VAL A 405 26.01 5.41 -25.49
C VAL A 405 25.08 5.46 -26.69
N LYS A 406 25.23 6.48 -27.53
CA LYS A 406 24.48 6.62 -28.79
C LYS A 406 25.30 5.98 -29.92
N SER A 407 24.68 5.10 -30.71
CA SER A 407 25.30 4.54 -31.92
C SER A 407 24.24 4.31 -32.99
N GLY A 408 24.32 5.07 -34.09
CA GLY A 408 23.31 5.08 -35.14
C GLY A 408 21.94 5.49 -34.60
N ARG A 409 20.92 4.66 -34.83
CA ARG A 409 19.54 4.85 -34.33
C ARG A 409 19.29 4.23 -32.95
N SER A 410 20.30 3.59 -32.34
CA SER A 410 20.14 2.83 -31.10
C SER A 410 20.74 3.57 -29.91
N LEU A 411 20.03 3.50 -28.79
CA LEU A 411 20.50 3.95 -27.47
C LEU A 411 20.92 2.73 -26.66
N TYR A 412 22.17 2.71 -26.18
CA TYR A 412 22.70 1.63 -25.36
C TYR A 412 22.91 2.13 -23.94
N PHE A 413 22.21 1.53 -22.98
CA PHE A 413 22.47 1.74 -21.55
C PHE A 413 23.40 0.62 -21.07
N LYS A 414 24.70 0.95 -20.96
CA LYS A 414 25.71 -0.02 -20.54
C LYS A 414 25.77 -0.08 -19.02
N LEU A 415 25.16 -1.12 -18.43
CA LEU A 415 25.16 -1.37 -16.99
C LEU A 415 26.56 -1.69 -16.48
N SER A 416 26.80 -1.39 -15.20
CA SER A 416 28.04 -1.78 -14.51
C SER A 416 28.27 -3.30 -14.56
N SER A 417 29.46 -3.71 -15.02
CA SER A 417 29.88 -5.13 -15.02
C SER A 417 30.07 -5.71 -13.61
N SER A 418 30.18 -4.85 -12.60
CA SER A 418 30.32 -5.24 -11.18
C SER A 418 28.98 -5.24 -10.43
N PHE A 419 27.86 -5.05 -11.12
CA PHE A 419 26.55 -5.07 -10.49
C PHE A 419 26.23 -6.46 -9.92
N VAL A 420 26.08 -6.57 -8.60
CA VAL A 420 25.98 -7.86 -7.89
C VAL A 420 24.75 -8.67 -8.31
N TYR A 421 23.64 -8.00 -8.63
CA TYR A 421 22.35 -8.64 -8.88
C TYR A 421 22.03 -8.83 -10.37
N GLN A 422 23.03 -8.80 -11.26
CA GLN A 422 22.87 -8.96 -12.71
C GLN A 422 21.96 -10.14 -13.11
N LYS A 423 22.21 -11.34 -12.55
CA LYS A 423 21.41 -12.54 -12.87
C LYS A 423 19.94 -12.37 -12.51
N PHE A 424 19.65 -11.71 -11.39
CA PHE A 424 18.29 -11.45 -10.95
C PHE A 424 17.60 -10.43 -11.86
N PHE A 425 18.27 -9.31 -12.14
CA PHE A 425 17.78 -8.26 -13.04
C PHE A 425 17.34 -8.80 -14.41
N TRP A 426 18.22 -9.54 -15.09
CA TRP A 426 17.92 -10.09 -16.41
C TRP A 426 16.81 -11.14 -16.36
N LYS A 427 16.75 -11.95 -15.29
CA LYS A 427 15.69 -12.95 -15.11
C LYS A 427 14.32 -12.29 -14.91
N VAL A 428 14.26 -11.18 -14.16
CA VAL A 428 13.02 -10.40 -13.99
C VAL A 428 12.59 -9.81 -15.33
N LEU A 429 13.49 -9.19 -16.08
CA LEU A 429 13.17 -8.64 -17.41
C LEU A 429 12.60 -9.71 -18.36
N GLN A 430 13.23 -10.88 -18.43
CA GLN A 430 12.75 -11.99 -19.25
C GLN A 430 11.34 -12.46 -18.84
N ARG A 431 11.06 -12.51 -17.53
CA ARG A 431 9.75 -12.90 -17.02
C ARG A 431 8.68 -11.86 -17.35
N ILE A 432 8.99 -10.57 -17.27
CA ILE A 432 8.09 -9.49 -17.74
C ILE A 432 7.82 -9.64 -19.23
N GLN A 433 8.85 -9.85 -20.04
CA GLN A 433 8.69 -9.99 -21.50
C GLN A 433 7.85 -11.21 -21.88
N ALA A 434 7.95 -12.30 -21.10
CA ALA A 434 7.14 -13.49 -21.24
C ALA A 434 5.71 -13.36 -20.66
N LEU A 435 5.44 -12.34 -19.85
CA LEU A 435 4.13 -12.12 -19.25
C LEU A 435 3.10 -11.80 -20.34
N LYS A 436 1.94 -12.44 -20.21
CA LYS A 436 0.74 -12.27 -21.04
C LYS A 436 -0.45 -12.10 -20.09
N LEU A 437 -0.76 -10.86 -19.72
CA LEU A 437 -2.12 -10.53 -19.28
C LEU A 437 -2.93 -10.35 -20.57
N GLU A 438 -4.01 -11.11 -20.69
CA GLU A 438 -4.94 -10.99 -21.82
C GLU A 438 -5.74 -9.69 -21.73
#